data_AF-A0A942PD72-F1
#
_entry.id   AF-A0A942PD72-F1
#
_cell.length_a   1.000
_cell.length_b   1.000
_cell.length_c   1.000
_cell.angle_alpha   90.00
_cell.angle_beta   90.00
_cell.angle_gamma   90.00
#
_symmetry.space_group_name_H-M   'P 1'
#
loop_
_entity.id
_entity.type
_entity.pdbx_description
1 polymer ?
#
loop_
_entity_poly.entity_id
_entity_poly.type
_entity_poly.pdbx_seq_one_letter_code
_entity_poly.pdbx_strand_id
1 'polypeptide(L)'
;SFAGYFPADNPQYTCVVVIKNKPFAANFYGASVAGPVFKEIADRLYGTYIKTNKTLIAGTNKKDSSFFAYNGYKADLMYLTEKLKIGFADSTGRADEWTRVNKNSAKAVLQKLPVDKNAMPPLKGLGLKDAIYLCEEMGLMVQVKGRGKVTEQSIVPGQPIAKGQLVQLSLN
;
A
#
# COMPACT_ATOMS: atom_id res chain seq x y z
N SER A 1 24.20 -11.99 34.97
CA SER A 1 22.90 -11.41 34.55
C SER A 1 22.86 -9.93 34.92
N PHE A 2 21.96 -9.18 34.30
CA PHE A 2 21.70 -7.77 34.60
C PHE A 2 20.18 -7.55 34.54
N ALA A 3 19.63 -6.78 35.46
CA ALA A 3 18.22 -6.43 35.48
C ALA A 3 18.10 -4.93 35.75
N GLY A 4 17.20 -4.27 35.02
CA GLY A 4 16.99 -2.84 35.16
C GLY A 4 15.65 -2.41 34.59
N TYR A 5 15.25 -1.20 34.92
CA TYR A 5 14.07 -0.55 34.39
C TYR A 5 14.46 0.73 33.65
N PHE A 6 13.66 1.14 32.68
CA PHE A 6 13.85 2.40 31.96
C PHE A 6 12.50 2.96 31.48
N PRO A 7 12.38 4.29 31.31
CA PRO A 7 13.31 5.36 31.73
C PRO A 7 13.53 5.44 33.25
N ALA A 8 14.63 6.05 33.71
CA ALA A 8 14.99 6.10 35.12
C ALA A 8 13.98 6.87 35.99
N ASP A 9 13.47 8.00 35.48
CA ASP A 9 12.56 8.89 36.22
C ASP A 9 11.10 8.39 36.24
N ASN A 10 10.67 7.65 35.21
CA ASN A 10 9.33 7.07 35.13
C ASN A 10 9.38 5.71 34.40
N PRO A 11 9.64 4.60 35.13
CA PRO A 11 9.88 3.30 34.52
C PRO A 11 8.64 2.78 33.79
N GLN A 12 8.79 2.51 32.49
CA GLN A 12 7.74 1.94 31.64
C GLN A 12 8.05 0.49 31.25
N TYR A 13 9.34 0.15 31.22
CA TYR A 13 9.80 -1.16 30.79
C TYR A 13 10.80 -1.72 31.79
N THR A 14 10.69 -3.03 32.02
CA THR A 14 11.67 -3.82 32.77
C THR A 14 12.38 -4.74 31.78
N CYS A 15 13.71 -4.74 31.81
CA CYS A 15 14.52 -5.62 30.98
C CYS A 15 15.49 -6.41 31.86
N VAL A 16 15.51 -7.73 31.64
CA VAL A 16 16.42 -8.66 32.31
C VAL A 16 17.23 -9.37 31.24
N VAL A 17 18.54 -9.24 31.34
CA VAL A 17 19.51 -9.83 30.41
C VAL A 17 20.32 -10.88 31.15
N VAL A 18 20.19 -12.13 30.74
CA VAL A 18 20.94 -13.26 31.29
C VAL A 18 21.86 -13.80 30.22
N ILE A 19 23.17 -13.73 30.47
CA ILE A 19 24.20 -14.24 29.57
C ILE A 19 24.93 -15.37 30.29
N LYS A 20 24.89 -16.56 29.69
CA LYS A 20 25.60 -17.74 30.17
C LYS A 20 26.90 -17.88 29.38
N ASN A 21 28.04 -17.65 30.04
CA ASN A 21 29.36 -17.77 29.43
C ASN A 21 29.99 -19.15 29.72
N LYS A 22 31.05 -19.51 28.98
CA LYS A 22 31.87 -20.70 29.26
C LYS A 22 32.59 -20.54 30.62
N PRO A 23 32.90 -21.65 31.32
CA PRO A 23 33.70 -21.59 32.55
C PRO A 23 35.07 -20.93 32.28
N PHE A 24 35.53 -20.10 33.21
CA PHE A 24 36.80 -19.33 33.16
C PHE A 24 36.92 -18.25 32.06
N ALA A 25 35.79 -17.70 31.58
CA ALA A 25 35.85 -16.58 30.64
C ALA A 25 36.46 -15.32 31.29
N ALA A 26 37.37 -14.64 30.58
CA ALA A 26 38.03 -13.42 31.06
C ALA A 26 37.05 -12.28 31.41
N ASN A 27 35.93 -12.20 30.69
CA ASN A 27 34.84 -11.26 30.95
C ASN A 27 33.56 -12.02 31.35
N PHE A 28 33.22 -11.98 32.62
CA PHE A 28 32.05 -12.69 33.18
C PHE A 28 31.11 -11.79 33.99
N TYR A 29 31.49 -10.54 34.26
CA TYR A 29 30.68 -9.61 35.03
C TYR A 29 29.42 -9.20 34.29
N GLY A 30 28.28 -9.17 35.00
CA GLY A 30 26.99 -8.79 34.43
C GLY A 30 27.00 -7.39 33.82
N ALA A 31 27.69 -6.43 34.45
CA ALA A 31 27.80 -5.07 33.94
C ALA A 31 28.58 -4.97 32.61
N SER A 32 29.65 -5.76 32.44
CA SER A 32 30.49 -5.69 31.23
C SER A 32 29.90 -6.47 30.05
N VAL A 33 29.22 -7.58 30.31
CA VAL A 33 28.68 -8.45 29.25
C VAL A 33 27.21 -8.15 28.96
N ALA A 34 26.39 -7.99 29.99
CA ALA A 34 24.94 -7.78 29.84
C ALA A 34 24.53 -6.31 29.82
N GLY A 35 25.33 -5.41 30.39
CA GLY A 35 25.09 -3.96 30.37
C GLY A 35 25.01 -3.35 28.96
N PRO A 36 25.96 -3.64 28.04
CA PRO A 36 25.88 -3.13 26.66
C PRO A 36 24.63 -3.61 25.91
N VAL A 37 24.24 -4.87 26.13
CA VAL A 37 23.03 -5.47 25.53
C VAL A 37 21.77 -4.78 26.07
N PHE A 38 21.71 -4.58 27.38
CA PHE A 38 20.61 -3.83 28.01
C PHE A 38 20.51 -2.41 27.44
N LYS A 39 21.64 -1.71 27.30
CA LYS A 39 21.69 -0.35 26.72
C LYS A 39 21.16 -0.34 25.28
N GLU A 40 21.59 -1.27 24.42
CA GLU A 40 21.15 -1.31 23.03
C GLU A 40 19.64 -1.58 22.90
N ILE A 41 19.10 -2.48 23.75
CA ILE A 41 17.66 -2.76 23.82
C ILE A 41 16.89 -1.53 24.29
N ALA A 42 17.35 -0.88 25.36
CA ALA A 42 16.72 0.31 25.90
C ALA A 42 16.74 1.47 24.88
N ASP A 43 17.89 1.75 24.25
CA ASP A 43 18.04 2.82 23.26
C ASP A 43 17.16 2.59 22.02
N ARG A 44 17.08 1.35 21.51
CA ARG A 44 16.20 1.02 20.37
C ARG A 44 14.73 1.19 20.70
N LEU A 45 14.29 0.69 21.86
CA LEU A 45 12.90 0.84 22.29
C LEU A 45 12.58 2.31 22.50
N TYR A 46 13.39 3.03 23.27
CA TYR A 46 13.18 4.45 23.56
C TYR A 46 13.19 5.32 22.29
N GLY A 47 14.13 5.07 21.36
CA GLY A 47 14.21 5.76 20.07
C GLY A 47 13.00 5.49 19.15
N THR A 48 12.44 4.28 19.21
CA THR A 48 11.22 3.94 18.45
C THR A 48 9.98 4.60 19.06
N TYR A 49 9.83 4.54 20.39
CA TYR A 49 8.65 5.09 21.08
C TYR A 49 8.62 6.63 21.12
N ILE A 50 9.75 7.33 21.25
CA ILE A 50 9.78 8.80 21.20
C ILE A 50 9.54 9.33 19.79
N LYS A 51 10.03 8.66 18.75
CA LYS A 51 9.69 9.03 17.37
C LYS A 51 8.19 8.85 17.11
N THR A 52 7.54 7.88 17.75
CA THR A 52 6.09 7.68 17.62
C THR A 52 5.29 8.74 18.40
N ASN A 53 5.65 9.05 19.64
CA ASN A 53 4.86 9.95 20.50
C ASN A 53 5.24 11.44 20.44
N LYS A 54 6.41 11.80 19.91
CA LYS A 54 6.86 13.21 19.77
C LYS A 54 6.85 13.70 18.33
N THR A 55 6.01 13.11 17.49
CA THR A 55 5.47 13.82 16.34
C THR A 55 4.11 14.40 16.72
N LEU A 56 4.14 15.44 17.57
CA LEU A 56 3.15 16.51 17.47
C LEU A 56 3.38 17.18 16.10
N ILE A 57 2.95 16.50 15.05
CA ILE A 57 2.86 17.07 13.71
C ILE A 57 1.73 18.07 13.84
N ALA A 58 2.08 19.31 14.19
CA ALA A 58 1.26 20.47 13.88
C ALA A 58 0.73 20.26 12.46
N GLY A 59 -0.58 20.23 12.31
CA GLY A 59 -1.30 19.65 11.18
C GLY A 59 -0.76 20.05 9.82
N THR A 60 0.18 19.27 9.31
CA THR A 60 0.21 19.03 7.89
C THR A 60 -0.82 17.94 7.70
N ASN A 61 -1.94 18.29 7.04
CA ASN A 61 -2.75 17.30 6.36
C ASN A 61 -1.77 16.54 5.46
N LYS A 62 -1.17 15.45 5.96
CA LYS A 62 -0.60 14.43 5.09
C LYS A 62 -1.74 14.15 4.14
N LYS A 63 -1.55 14.43 2.84
CA LYS A 63 -2.48 13.98 1.81
C LYS A 63 -2.65 12.50 2.10
N ASP A 64 -3.77 12.18 2.74
CA ASP A 64 -4.02 10.84 3.19
C ASP A 64 -3.99 10.03 1.91
N SER A 65 -3.07 9.06 1.85
CA SER A 65 -2.96 8.15 0.71
C SER A 65 -4.32 7.51 0.42
N SER A 66 -5.27 7.55 1.36
CA SER A 66 -6.68 7.21 1.20
C SER A 66 -7.45 7.88 0.06
N PHE A 67 -6.91 8.90 -0.62
CA PHE A 67 -7.43 9.29 -1.94
C PHE A 67 -7.05 8.24 -2.98
N PHE A 68 -7.81 7.15 -2.96
CA PHE A 68 -7.68 6.04 -3.87
C PHE A 68 -8.79 6.09 -4.92
N ALA A 69 -8.42 6.53 -6.13
CA ALA A 69 -9.21 6.31 -7.33
C ALA A 69 -8.53 5.22 -8.14
N TYR A 70 -9.11 4.02 -8.13
CA TYR A 70 -8.62 2.88 -8.89
C TYR A 70 -9.73 2.38 -9.79
N ASN A 71 -9.37 2.09 -11.03
CA ASN A 71 -10.22 1.30 -11.90
C ASN A 71 -9.67 -0.13 -11.88
N GLY A 72 -10.54 -1.13 -11.89
CA GLY A 72 -10.13 -2.53 -11.87
C GLY A 72 -11.30 -3.49 -11.94
N TYR A 73 -10.99 -4.78 -11.89
CA TYR A 73 -11.99 -5.82 -11.87
C TYR A 73 -12.70 -5.89 -10.50
N LYS A 74 -14.02 -6.03 -10.51
CA LYS A 74 -14.82 -5.95 -9.29
C LYS A 74 -14.43 -6.99 -8.24
N ALA A 75 -14.21 -8.25 -8.63
CA ALA A 75 -13.90 -9.32 -7.68
C ALA A 75 -12.61 -9.02 -6.88
N ASP A 76 -11.59 -8.51 -7.56
CA ASP A 76 -10.31 -8.17 -6.95
C ASP A 76 -10.43 -6.96 -6.01
N LEU A 77 -11.20 -5.95 -6.43
CA LEU A 77 -11.45 -4.77 -5.60
C LEU A 77 -12.30 -5.08 -4.37
N MET A 78 -13.29 -5.98 -4.49
CA MET A 78 -14.05 -6.48 -3.35
C MET A 78 -13.15 -7.22 -2.37
N TYR A 79 -12.30 -8.12 -2.87
CA TYR A 79 -11.34 -8.85 -2.02
C TYR A 79 -10.40 -7.89 -1.27
N LEU A 80 -9.83 -6.90 -1.96
CA LEU A 80 -8.91 -5.94 -1.36
C LEU A 80 -9.61 -5.04 -0.34
N THR A 81 -10.82 -4.54 -0.65
CA THR A 81 -11.57 -3.69 0.28
C THR A 81 -12.00 -4.45 1.53
N GLU A 82 -12.38 -5.71 1.42
CA GLU A 82 -12.70 -6.58 2.56
C GLU A 82 -11.47 -6.85 3.43
N LYS A 83 -10.34 -7.26 2.82
CA LYS A 83 -9.09 -7.54 3.55
C LYS A 83 -8.54 -6.30 4.26
N LEU A 84 -8.68 -5.14 3.64
CA LEU A 84 -8.24 -3.86 4.21
C LEU A 84 -9.29 -3.22 5.14
N LYS A 85 -10.45 -3.87 5.32
CA LYS A 85 -11.57 -3.39 6.15
C LYS A 85 -12.02 -1.97 5.77
N ILE A 86 -12.01 -1.66 4.47
CA ILE A 86 -12.45 -0.38 3.94
C ILE A 86 -13.95 -0.47 3.66
N GLY A 87 -14.75 0.39 4.29
CA GLY A 87 -16.18 0.47 4.01
C GLY A 87 -16.43 0.87 2.55
N PHE A 88 -17.17 0.04 1.80
CA PHE A 88 -17.53 0.32 0.42
C PHE A 88 -19.05 0.32 0.21
N ALA A 89 -19.51 1.02 -0.84
CA ALA A 89 -20.87 1.01 -1.33
C ALA A 89 -20.85 0.54 -2.78
N ASP A 90 -21.53 -0.58 -3.05
CA ASP A 90 -21.60 -1.15 -4.38
C ASP A 90 -22.82 -0.58 -5.13
N SER A 91 -22.58 0.15 -6.21
CA SER A 91 -23.64 0.65 -7.12
C SER A 91 -23.71 -0.17 -8.41
N THR A 92 -23.05 -1.33 -8.47
CA THR A 92 -22.94 -2.18 -9.66
C THR A 92 -23.74 -3.48 -9.50
N GLY A 93 -24.52 -3.83 -10.51
CA GLY A 93 -25.51 -4.92 -10.42
C GLY A 93 -24.96 -6.34 -10.60
N ARG A 94 -23.75 -6.52 -11.17
CA ARG A 94 -23.14 -7.84 -11.44
C ARG A 94 -21.71 -7.92 -10.92
N ALA A 95 -21.24 -9.13 -10.62
CA ALA A 95 -19.90 -9.40 -10.09
C ALA A 95 -18.78 -9.33 -11.16
N ASP A 96 -19.13 -9.51 -12.43
CA ASP A 96 -18.20 -9.64 -13.57
C ASP A 96 -18.11 -8.34 -14.39
N GLU A 97 -18.00 -7.20 -13.71
CA GLU A 97 -17.95 -5.90 -14.37
C GLU A 97 -16.67 -5.15 -14.01
N TRP A 98 -16.15 -4.40 -14.98
CA TRP A 98 -15.11 -3.41 -14.76
C TRP A 98 -15.67 -2.28 -13.92
N THR A 99 -14.95 -1.90 -12.88
CA THR A 99 -15.43 -0.91 -11.92
C THR A 99 -14.41 0.15 -11.61
N ARG A 100 -14.91 1.34 -11.31
CA ARG A 100 -14.15 2.45 -10.76
C ARG A 100 -14.48 2.59 -9.28
N VAL A 101 -13.46 2.45 -8.44
CA VAL A 101 -13.50 2.80 -7.01
C VAL A 101 -13.15 4.27 -6.88
N ASN A 102 -14.00 5.04 -6.23
CA ASN A 102 -13.67 6.38 -5.77
C ASN A 102 -14.04 6.55 -4.30
N LYS A 103 -13.19 7.19 -3.50
CA LYS A 103 -13.52 7.55 -2.12
C LYS A 103 -14.36 8.82 -2.13
N ASN A 104 -15.66 8.71 -1.88
CA ASN A 104 -16.49 9.87 -1.55
C ASN A 104 -16.57 10.00 -0.03
N SER A 105 -15.70 10.85 0.53
CA SER A 105 -15.66 11.41 1.89
C SER A 105 -15.64 10.47 3.11
N ALA A 106 -16.06 9.19 2.98
CA ALA A 106 -15.97 8.17 4.03
C ALA A 106 -16.06 6.72 3.51
N LYS A 107 -16.58 6.48 2.31
CA LYS A 107 -16.75 5.13 1.74
C LYS A 107 -16.23 5.04 0.30
N ALA A 108 -15.69 3.89 -0.06
CA ALA A 108 -15.31 3.56 -1.44
C ALA A 108 -16.56 3.24 -2.25
N VAL A 109 -16.84 3.98 -3.33
CA VAL A 109 -17.98 3.73 -4.21
C VAL A 109 -17.50 3.03 -5.47
N LEU A 110 -18.07 1.87 -5.78
CA LEU A 110 -17.85 1.14 -7.02
C LEU A 110 -18.85 1.60 -8.09
N GLN A 111 -18.35 2.13 -9.20
CA GLN A 111 -19.13 2.55 -10.36
C GLN A 111 -18.83 1.66 -11.57
N LYS A 112 -19.86 1.30 -12.35
CA LYS A 112 -19.70 0.51 -13.57
C LYS A 112 -18.91 1.28 -14.63
N LEU A 113 -17.94 0.62 -15.26
CA LEU A 113 -17.25 1.10 -16.45
C LEU A 113 -17.93 0.46 -17.69
N PRO A 114 -18.60 1.23 -18.56
CA PRO A 114 -19.18 0.68 -19.77
C PRO A 114 -18.05 0.28 -20.73
N VAL A 115 -17.89 -1.02 -20.95
CA VAL A 115 -16.97 -1.57 -21.96
C VAL A 115 -17.82 -2.04 -23.14
N ASP A 116 -17.79 -1.26 -24.23
CA ASP A 116 -18.35 -1.67 -25.51
C ASP A 116 -17.23 -2.31 -26.33
N LYS A 117 -17.47 -3.47 -26.94
CA LYS A 117 -16.46 -4.20 -27.74
C LYS A 117 -16.05 -3.45 -29.00
N ASN A 118 -16.88 -2.53 -29.49
CA ASN A 118 -16.63 -1.79 -30.73
C ASN A 118 -16.08 -0.38 -30.51
N ALA A 119 -16.00 0.09 -29.26
CA ALA A 119 -15.54 1.43 -28.93
C ALA A 119 -14.47 1.42 -27.85
N MET A 120 -13.54 2.37 -27.93
CA MET A 120 -12.40 2.47 -27.03
C MET A 120 -12.89 2.70 -25.58
N PRO A 121 -12.56 1.82 -24.63
CA PRO A 121 -12.93 2.03 -23.24
C PRO A 121 -12.04 3.09 -22.58
N PRO A 122 -12.50 3.70 -21.47
CA PRO A 122 -11.66 4.57 -20.65
C PRO A 122 -10.63 3.74 -19.85
N LEU A 123 -9.36 3.84 -20.24
CA LEU A 123 -8.25 3.10 -19.62
C LEU A 123 -7.53 3.89 -18.50
N LYS A 124 -7.75 5.21 -18.43
CA LYS A 124 -7.10 6.08 -17.43
C LYS A 124 -7.40 5.60 -16.01
N GLY A 125 -6.37 5.41 -15.20
CA GLY A 125 -6.48 4.95 -13.81
C GLY A 125 -6.47 3.42 -13.63
N LEU A 126 -6.47 2.64 -14.71
CA LEU A 126 -6.21 1.20 -14.65
C LEU A 126 -4.72 0.93 -14.39
N GLY A 127 -4.43 -0.19 -13.74
CA GLY A 127 -3.08 -0.74 -13.70
C GLY A 127 -2.67 -1.22 -15.09
N LEU A 128 -1.36 -1.21 -15.39
CA LEU A 128 -0.84 -1.65 -16.69
C LEU A 128 -1.35 -3.04 -17.09
N LYS A 129 -1.36 -4.00 -16.15
CA LYS A 129 -1.82 -5.36 -16.37
C LYS A 129 -3.27 -5.39 -16.86
N ASP A 130 -4.14 -4.66 -16.18
CA ASP A 130 -5.57 -4.62 -16.46
C ASP A 130 -5.85 -3.89 -17.78
N ALA A 131 -5.09 -2.83 -18.07
CA ALA A 131 -5.19 -2.09 -19.32
C ALA A 131 -4.75 -2.93 -20.53
N ILE A 132 -3.67 -3.70 -20.40
CA ILE A 132 -3.21 -4.62 -21.46
C ILE A 132 -4.27 -5.70 -21.68
N TYR A 133 -4.75 -6.34 -20.61
CA TYR A 133 -5.76 -7.39 -20.71
C TYR A 133 -7.01 -6.92 -21.46
N LEU A 134 -7.53 -5.74 -21.11
CA LEU A 134 -8.71 -5.17 -21.79
C LEU A 134 -8.45 -4.90 -23.28
N CYS A 135 -7.27 -4.37 -23.61
CA CYS A 135 -6.92 -4.10 -25.00
C CYS A 135 -6.72 -5.39 -25.82
N GLU A 136 -6.08 -6.40 -25.24
CA GLU A 136 -5.86 -7.70 -25.89
C GLU A 136 -7.18 -8.44 -26.13
N GLU A 137 -8.11 -8.40 -25.17
CA GLU A 137 -9.45 -8.98 -25.33
C GLU A 137 -10.21 -8.35 -26.51
N MET A 138 -9.97 -7.04 -26.76
CA MET A 138 -10.54 -6.30 -27.90
C MET A 138 -9.75 -6.47 -29.20
N GLY A 139 -8.62 -7.18 -29.17
CA GLY A 139 -7.76 -7.42 -30.34
C GLY A 139 -6.90 -6.22 -30.74
N LEU A 140 -6.58 -5.33 -29.81
CA LEU A 140 -5.73 -4.15 -30.03
C LEU A 140 -4.25 -4.46 -29.75
N MET A 141 -3.34 -3.75 -30.44
CA MET A 141 -1.90 -3.83 -30.18
C MET A 141 -1.48 -2.68 -29.25
N VAL A 142 -0.93 -3.00 -28.08
CA VAL A 142 -0.60 -1.97 -27.08
C VAL A 142 0.89 -1.64 -27.09
N GLN A 143 1.23 -0.36 -27.23
CA GLN A 143 2.57 0.16 -27.01
C GLN A 143 2.60 1.01 -25.75
N VAL A 144 3.52 0.71 -24.85
CA VAL A 144 3.51 1.20 -23.48
C VAL A 144 4.77 2.03 -23.21
N LYS A 145 4.62 3.22 -22.62
CA LYS A 145 5.75 4.05 -22.15
C LYS A 145 5.58 4.43 -20.68
N GLY A 146 6.53 4.01 -19.85
CA GLY A 146 6.52 4.26 -18.40
C GLY A 146 6.23 2.99 -17.60
N ARG A 147 5.90 3.16 -16.32
CA ARG A 147 5.54 2.07 -15.39
C ARG A 147 4.38 2.56 -14.52
N GLY A 148 3.68 1.66 -13.82
CA GLY A 148 2.62 2.06 -12.87
C GLY A 148 1.22 2.06 -13.47
N LYS A 149 0.52 3.20 -13.39
CA LYS A 149 -0.88 3.36 -13.80
C LYS A 149 -1.00 4.12 -15.11
N VAL A 150 -2.01 3.81 -15.91
CA VAL A 150 -2.31 4.54 -17.15
C VAL A 150 -2.74 5.97 -16.82
N THR A 151 -1.96 6.94 -17.25
CA THR A 151 -2.31 8.37 -17.15
C THR A 151 -2.97 8.85 -18.43
N GLU A 152 -2.48 8.38 -19.58
CA GLU A 152 -2.94 8.82 -20.90
C GLU A 152 -3.09 7.64 -21.87
N GLN A 153 -4.05 7.80 -22.77
CA GLN A 153 -4.35 6.88 -23.87
C GLN A 153 -4.41 7.69 -25.17
N SER A 154 -3.85 7.13 -26.25
CA SER A 154 -3.83 7.75 -27.58
C SER A 154 -5.20 7.88 -28.23
N ILE A 155 -6.03 6.83 -28.14
CA ILE A 155 -7.41 6.82 -28.65
C ILE A 155 -8.33 7.27 -27.52
N VAL A 156 -9.19 8.27 -27.76
CA VAL A 156 -10.09 8.78 -26.72
C VAL A 156 -11.23 7.78 -26.45
N PRO A 157 -11.75 7.71 -25.21
CA PRO A 157 -12.85 6.82 -24.88
C PRO A 157 -14.08 7.09 -25.76
N GLY A 158 -14.74 6.03 -26.23
CA GLY A 158 -15.93 6.09 -27.09
C GLY A 158 -15.65 6.15 -28.61
N GLN A 159 -14.38 6.29 -29.03
CA GLN A 159 -14.04 6.20 -30.46
C GLN A 159 -14.15 4.76 -30.98
N PRO A 160 -14.58 4.55 -32.24
CA PRO A 160 -14.61 3.22 -32.83
C PRO A 160 -13.20 2.66 -32.96
N ILE A 161 -13.06 1.37 -32.66
CA ILE A 161 -11.78 0.65 -32.73
C ILE A 161 -11.82 -0.48 -33.75
N ALA A 162 -10.68 -0.75 -34.38
CA ALA A 162 -10.50 -1.88 -35.29
C ALA A 162 -9.50 -2.91 -34.74
N LYS A 163 -9.71 -4.18 -35.07
CA LYS A 163 -8.77 -5.26 -34.71
C LYS A 163 -7.39 -4.98 -35.33
N GLY A 164 -6.34 -5.13 -34.52
CA GLY A 164 -4.95 -4.85 -34.91
C GLY A 164 -4.55 -3.37 -34.84
N GLN A 165 -5.43 -2.47 -34.39
CA GLN A 165 -5.10 -1.06 -34.24
C GLN A 165 -4.10 -0.86 -33.09
N LEU A 166 -3.08 -0.04 -33.34
CA LEU A 166 -2.03 0.27 -32.37
C LEU A 166 -2.50 1.37 -31.41
N VAL A 167 -2.43 1.09 -30.11
CA VAL A 167 -2.78 1.99 -29.02
C VAL A 167 -1.53 2.29 -28.20
N GLN A 168 -1.13 3.56 -28.18
CA GLN A 168 -0.09 4.05 -27.28
C GLN A 168 -0.68 4.44 -25.92
N LEU A 169 -0.08 3.93 -24.85
CA LEU A 169 -0.41 4.23 -23.45
C LEU A 169 0.81 4.85 -22.74
N SER A 170 0.58 5.94 -22.02
CA SER A 170 1.58 6.58 -21.16
C SER A 170 1.24 6.30 -19.70
N LEU A 171 2.28 6.03 -18.91
CA LEU A 171 2.17 5.70 -17.50
C LEU A 171 3.08 6.58 -16.64
N ASN A 172 2.74 6.69 -15.35
CA ASN A 172 3.48 7.42 -14.33
C ASN A 172 4.18 6.49 -13.34
#